data_AF-S9TZD7-F1
#
_entry.id   AF-S9TZD7-F1
#
_cell.length_a   1.000
_cell.length_b   1.000
_cell.length_c   1.000
_cell.angle_alpha   90.00
_cell.angle_beta   90.00
_cell.angle_gamma   90.00
#
_symmetry.space_group_name_H-M   'P 1'
#
loop_
_entity.id
_entity.type
_entity.pdbx_description
1 polymer ?
#
loop_
_entity_poly.entity_id
_entity_poly.type
_entity_poly.pdbx_seq_one_letter_code
_entity_poly.pdbx_strand_id
1 'polypeptide(L)'
;MSRNNAMAAIEARQRREQFMQDFKATQSADMRQRMQVDFEVKGEVKMAQKDLHRHLDKVQARHNDSLVQRRARLAELLQREQAQYETMLSGLAETDEERRERLIRRARELKAERAALRQVDNQARHDRLFREQIDTLRLAESRLKVMQVADLRYDQLSLAERRKAEEDAERAYFEQQAAEALRLANERAQRDLELRHQRVEHLQRDLTAQVEGNTLRREAAADEKRRDDEEFYRLLHEERIVEAQKQAAKRAERERIAQEMKELNEELQQARMQEYDQLRKEDKETLEAILAVIAEEQRLAQIEKRERTERQKKQMEDLQLQMAQRKDDTQALDKLWEEANDRQWGKREAQWKADQARRDQLLRSILIARRQQVMDKRQQRADEAETRAREHAEFLASLSNTDDIDEKERQRRMHMLKENQRYLDAQIAQRQAQKDASRDDWRTELTEQQALEKANEDRIAKEMAALEAAKPERYRNVPLLPPRSRNVPF
;
A
#
# COMPACT_ATOMS: atom_id res chain seq x y z
N MET A 1 4.11 184.19 6.02
CA MET A 1 3.04 183.49 5.29
C MET A 1 3.30 181.98 5.44
N SER A 2 2.69 181.28 6.40
CA SER A 2 1.30 180.79 6.45
C SER A 2 1.02 179.82 5.30
N ARG A 3 1.37 178.52 5.34
CA ARG A 3 1.29 177.43 6.35
C ARG A 3 -0.13 176.93 6.71
N ASN A 4 -1.17 177.76 6.83
CA ASN A 4 -2.47 177.25 7.32
C ASN A 4 -3.40 176.62 6.26
N ASN A 5 -3.28 176.94 4.96
CA ASN A 5 -4.22 176.39 3.95
C ASN A 5 -3.90 174.96 3.46
N ALA A 6 -2.69 174.45 3.70
CA ALA A 6 -2.31 173.11 3.23
C ALA A 6 -2.91 171.98 4.08
N MET A 7 -3.32 172.23 5.33
CA MET A 7 -3.72 171.17 6.27
C MET A 7 -5.10 170.56 5.98
N ALA A 8 -6.11 171.36 5.58
CA ALA A 8 -7.48 170.87 5.43
C ALA A 8 -7.68 169.89 4.24
N ALA A 9 -6.98 170.12 3.12
CA ALA A 9 -7.01 169.19 1.98
C ALA A 9 -6.32 167.85 2.29
N ILE A 10 -5.31 167.89 3.17
CA ILE A 10 -4.63 166.71 3.67
C ILE A 10 -5.58 165.88 4.55
N GLU A 11 -6.38 166.51 5.42
CA GLU A 11 -7.33 165.80 6.30
C GLU A 11 -8.45 165.06 5.55
N ALA A 12 -9.07 165.65 4.53
CA ALA A 12 -10.13 164.97 3.76
C ALA A 12 -9.60 163.78 2.95
N ARG A 13 -8.39 163.92 2.40
CA ARG A 13 -7.68 162.83 1.75
C ARG A 13 -7.35 161.72 2.74
N GLN A 14 -6.85 162.08 3.93
CA GLN A 14 -6.58 161.12 5.01
C GLN A 14 -7.84 160.34 5.41
N ARG A 15 -9.02 160.97 5.53
CA ARG A 15 -10.26 160.25 5.87
C ARG A 15 -10.72 159.26 4.80
N ARG A 16 -10.63 159.62 3.51
CA ARG A 16 -10.99 158.70 2.43
C ARG A 16 -9.97 157.58 2.29
N GLU A 17 -8.69 157.89 2.47
CA GLU A 17 -7.61 156.88 2.54
C GLU A 17 -7.84 155.95 3.74
N GLN A 18 -8.23 156.46 4.91
CA GLN A 18 -8.62 155.66 6.08
C GLN A 18 -9.81 154.75 5.78
N PHE A 19 -10.93 155.26 5.23
CA PHE A 19 -12.08 154.41 4.89
C PHE A 19 -11.74 153.33 3.84
N MET A 20 -10.96 153.68 2.82
CA MET A 20 -10.51 152.71 1.82
C MET A 20 -9.51 151.69 2.41
N GLN A 21 -8.68 152.11 3.37
CA GLN A 21 -7.83 151.21 4.14
C GLN A 21 -8.69 150.27 4.98
N ASP A 22 -9.71 150.76 5.67
CA ASP A 22 -10.63 149.96 6.49
C ASP A 22 -11.46 148.98 5.65
N PHE A 23 -12.03 149.42 4.52
CA PHE A 23 -12.79 148.55 3.63
C PHE A 23 -11.91 147.48 2.97
N LYS A 24 -10.68 147.83 2.56
CA LYS A 24 -9.71 146.84 2.08
C LYS A 24 -9.29 145.91 3.22
N ALA A 25 -9.19 146.41 4.45
CA ALA A 25 -8.88 145.59 5.61
C ALA A 25 -10.01 144.58 5.91
N THR A 26 -11.28 144.99 5.88
CA THR A 26 -12.43 144.09 6.08
C THR A 26 -12.60 143.11 4.93
N GLN A 27 -12.55 143.55 3.67
CA GLN A 27 -12.65 142.64 2.52
C GLN A 27 -11.48 141.64 2.47
N SER A 28 -10.26 142.09 2.80
CA SER A 28 -9.12 141.18 2.92
C SER A 28 -9.27 140.21 4.10
N ALA A 29 -9.90 140.64 5.20
CA ALA A 29 -10.24 139.75 6.31
C ALA A 29 -11.29 138.69 5.89
N ASP A 30 -12.36 139.08 5.22
CA ASP A 30 -13.41 138.16 4.74
C ASP A 30 -12.88 137.17 3.70
N MET A 31 -12.05 137.63 2.75
CA MET A 31 -11.41 136.75 1.78
C MET A 31 -10.44 135.77 2.45
N ARG A 32 -9.66 136.23 3.44
CA ARG A 32 -8.82 135.35 4.26
C ARG A 32 -9.66 134.31 4.98
N GLN A 33 -10.79 134.71 5.57
CA GLN A 33 -11.68 133.79 6.29
C GLN A 33 -12.31 132.76 5.36
N ARG A 34 -12.78 133.15 4.17
CA ARG A 34 -13.30 132.19 3.17
C ARG A 34 -12.23 131.22 2.69
N MET A 35 -11.03 131.72 2.39
CA MET A 35 -9.90 130.86 2.02
C MET A 35 -9.52 129.89 3.15
N GLN A 36 -9.61 130.33 4.41
CA GLN A 36 -9.39 129.46 5.56
C GLN A 36 -10.45 128.36 5.65
N VAL A 37 -11.75 128.69 5.53
CA VAL A 37 -12.83 127.69 5.56
C VAL A 37 -12.71 126.70 4.39
N ASP A 38 -12.44 127.18 3.16
CA ASP A 38 -12.25 126.30 2.01
C ASP A 38 -11.03 125.39 2.18
N PHE A 39 -9.96 125.90 2.79
CA PHE A 39 -8.77 125.12 3.14
C PHE A 39 -9.10 124.06 4.20
N GLU A 40 -9.87 124.40 5.23
CA GLU A 40 -10.32 123.46 6.26
C GLU A 40 -11.18 122.35 5.65
N VAL A 41 -12.20 122.67 4.84
CA VAL A 41 -13.07 121.66 4.20
C VAL A 41 -12.29 120.75 3.24
N LYS A 42 -11.43 121.32 2.38
CA LYS A 42 -10.58 120.51 1.49
C LYS A 42 -9.56 119.69 2.28
N GLY A 43 -9.05 120.25 3.37
CA GLY A 43 -8.16 119.61 4.32
C GLY A 43 -8.81 118.38 4.95
N GLU A 44 -10.03 118.51 5.46
CA GLU A 44 -10.83 117.42 6.04
C GLU A 44 -11.06 116.28 5.04
N VAL A 45 -11.47 116.60 3.80
CA VAL A 45 -11.65 115.59 2.75
C VAL A 45 -10.34 114.87 2.44
N LYS A 46 -9.22 115.59 2.36
CA LYS A 46 -7.89 115.00 2.14
C LYS A 46 -7.42 114.16 3.32
N MET A 47 -7.72 114.57 4.55
CA MET A 47 -7.44 113.77 5.76
C MET A 47 -8.25 112.47 5.74
N ALA A 48 -9.56 112.54 5.47
CA ALA A 48 -10.43 111.37 5.36
C ALA A 48 -9.98 110.41 4.25
N GLN A 49 -9.60 110.92 3.07
CA GLN A 49 -9.03 110.11 2.00
C GLN A 49 -7.73 109.43 2.44
N LYS A 50 -6.83 110.16 3.11
CA LYS A 50 -5.55 109.60 3.59
C LYS A 50 -5.79 108.52 4.65
N ASP A 51 -6.76 108.70 5.53
CA ASP A 51 -7.11 107.70 6.55
C ASP A 51 -7.77 106.47 5.93
N LEU A 52 -8.59 106.63 4.90
CA LEU A 52 -9.11 105.51 4.11
C LEU A 52 -7.98 104.73 3.43
N HIS A 53 -7.03 105.40 2.77
CA HIS A 53 -5.89 104.72 2.14
C HIS A 53 -5.04 104.00 3.17
N ARG A 54 -4.76 104.63 4.32
CA ARG A 54 -4.08 103.97 5.44
C ARG A 54 -4.83 102.74 5.94
N HIS A 55 -6.17 102.79 5.96
CA HIS A 55 -6.98 101.64 6.34
C HIS A 55 -6.89 100.52 5.29
N LEU A 56 -6.99 100.87 4.00
CA LEU A 56 -6.84 99.91 2.90
C LEU A 56 -5.46 99.28 2.89
N ASP A 57 -4.39 100.06 3.09
CA ASP A 57 -3.02 99.56 3.20
C ASP A 57 -2.88 98.57 4.36
N LYS A 58 -3.51 98.86 5.51
CA LYS A 58 -3.55 97.93 6.66
C LYS A 58 -4.31 96.64 6.32
N VAL A 59 -5.43 96.72 5.61
CA VAL A 59 -6.20 95.55 5.18
C VAL A 59 -5.41 94.72 4.17
N GLN A 60 -4.76 95.37 3.20
CA GLN A 60 -3.93 94.73 2.20
C GLN A 60 -2.70 94.08 2.81
N ALA A 61 -2.04 94.73 3.77
CA ALA A 61 -0.93 94.15 4.53
C ALA A 61 -1.38 92.90 5.28
N ARG A 62 -2.51 92.95 6.01
CA ARG A 62 -3.08 91.77 6.69
C ARG A 62 -3.39 90.62 5.73
N HIS A 63 -3.93 90.94 4.54
CA HIS A 63 -4.21 89.93 3.52
C HIS A 63 -2.91 89.31 2.97
N ASN A 64 -1.90 90.13 2.70
CA ASN A 64 -0.60 89.67 2.24
C ASN A 64 0.09 88.79 3.30
N ASP A 65 0.02 89.18 4.58
CA ASP A 65 0.53 88.36 5.69
C ASP A 65 -0.19 87.01 5.75
N SER A 66 -1.52 86.99 5.56
CA SER A 66 -2.29 85.75 5.48
C SER A 66 -1.88 84.88 4.28
N LEU A 67 -1.63 85.48 3.12
CA LEU A 67 -1.14 84.76 1.93
C LEU A 67 0.25 84.18 2.15
N VAL A 68 1.16 84.94 2.77
CA VAL A 68 2.52 84.47 3.11
C VAL A 68 2.42 83.30 4.08
N GLN A 69 1.58 83.38 5.12
CA GLN A 69 1.34 82.27 6.03
C GLN A 69 0.77 81.04 5.32
N ARG A 70 -0.19 81.21 4.41
CA ARG A 70 -0.75 80.09 3.62
C ARG A 70 0.30 79.45 2.72
N ARG A 71 1.13 80.25 2.04
CA ARG A 71 2.24 79.76 1.20
C ARG A 71 3.29 79.02 2.02
N ALA A 72 3.64 79.54 3.20
CA ALA A 72 4.56 78.88 4.12
C ALA A 72 4.01 77.53 4.59
N ARG A 73 2.74 77.46 4.99
CA ARG A 73 2.07 76.20 5.37
C ARG A 73 2.03 75.21 4.21
N LEU A 74 1.74 75.67 2.99
CA LEU A 74 1.73 74.81 1.81
C LEU A 74 3.14 74.28 1.50
N ALA A 75 4.16 75.14 1.57
CA ALA A 75 5.55 74.72 1.37
C ALA A 75 5.97 73.68 2.42
N GLU A 76 5.58 73.88 3.68
CA GLU A 76 5.84 72.92 4.76
C GLU A 76 5.15 71.57 4.50
N LEU A 77 3.88 71.57 4.06
CA LEU A 77 3.17 70.33 3.69
C LEU A 77 3.86 69.61 2.53
N LEU A 78 4.24 70.33 1.48
CA LEU A 78 4.95 69.75 0.33
C LEU A 78 6.32 69.20 0.72
N GLN A 79 7.07 69.89 1.59
CA GLN A 79 8.34 69.39 2.12
C GLN A 79 8.15 68.13 2.96
N ARG A 80 7.10 68.06 3.79
CA ARG A 80 6.76 66.85 4.55
C ARG A 80 6.40 65.70 3.63
N GLU A 81 5.59 65.93 2.59
CA GLU A 81 5.26 64.92 1.59
C GLU A 81 6.52 64.43 0.86
N GLN A 82 7.38 65.35 0.39
CA GLN A 82 8.65 65.00 -0.25
C GLN A 82 9.54 64.16 0.66
N ALA A 83 9.72 64.57 1.92
CA ALA A 83 10.49 63.81 2.90
C ALA A 83 9.88 62.41 3.11
N GLN A 84 8.55 62.31 3.19
CA GLN A 84 7.87 61.00 3.28
C GLN A 84 8.16 60.15 2.04
N TYR A 85 8.04 60.70 0.84
CA TYR A 85 8.36 59.97 -0.40
C TYR A 85 9.81 59.50 -0.44
N GLU A 86 10.76 60.34 -0.06
CA GLU A 86 12.18 59.98 0.02
C GLU A 86 12.43 58.86 1.05
N THR A 87 11.77 58.91 2.21
CA THR A 87 11.85 57.82 3.20
C THR A 87 11.22 56.52 2.70
N MET A 88 10.08 56.59 1.98
CA MET A 88 9.44 55.41 1.41
C MET A 88 10.27 54.80 0.28
N LEU A 89 10.84 55.62 -0.61
CA LEU A 89 11.69 55.14 -1.71
C LEU A 89 13.00 54.55 -1.19
N SER A 90 13.61 55.15 -0.16
CA SER A 90 14.81 54.59 0.46
C SER A 90 14.52 53.31 1.27
N GLY A 91 13.32 53.18 1.86
CA GLY A 91 12.89 51.95 2.56
C GLY A 91 12.30 50.85 1.67
N LEU A 92 11.97 51.14 0.40
CA LEU A 92 11.39 50.16 -0.53
C LEU A 92 12.45 49.23 -1.13
N ALA A 93 13.65 49.76 -1.37
CA ALA A 93 14.78 48.96 -1.83
C ALA A 93 15.37 48.23 -0.63
N GLU A 94 15.11 46.93 -0.54
CA GLU A 94 15.76 46.08 0.46
C GLU A 94 17.28 46.20 0.31
N THR A 95 17.93 46.49 1.43
CA THR A 95 19.39 46.59 1.46
C THR A 95 20.02 45.22 1.21
N ASP A 96 21.23 45.20 0.65
CA ASP A 96 21.96 43.95 0.43
C ASP A 96 22.17 43.15 1.73
N GLU A 97 22.24 43.84 2.87
CA GLU A 97 22.36 43.24 4.20
C GLU A 97 21.06 42.55 4.63
N GLU A 98 19.90 43.22 4.50
CA GLU A 98 18.58 42.63 4.78
C GLU A 98 18.32 41.42 3.87
N ARG A 99 18.72 41.51 2.59
CA ARG A 99 18.62 40.39 1.66
C ARG A 99 19.48 39.20 2.10
N ARG A 100 20.73 39.44 2.51
CA ARG A 100 21.60 38.39 3.06
C ARG A 100 21.00 37.80 4.32
N GLU A 101 20.48 38.62 5.24
CA GLU A 101 19.83 38.13 6.45
C GLU A 101 18.61 37.27 6.15
N ARG A 102 17.74 37.68 5.23
CA ARG A 102 16.57 36.89 4.81
C ARG A 102 16.99 35.57 4.19
N LEU A 103 18.02 35.55 3.34
CA LEU A 103 18.56 34.31 2.78
C LEU A 103 19.17 33.41 3.86
N ILE A 104 19.87 33.97 4.85
CA ILE A 104 20.43 33.22 5.99
C ILE A 104 19.30 32.65 6.85
N ARG A 105 18.27 33.45 7.18
CA ARG A 105 17.09 33.00 7.92
C ARG A 105 16.40 31.86 7.17
N ARG A 106 16.17 32.03 5.87
CA ARG A 106 15.57 30.99 5.02
C ARG A 106 16.42 29.72 4.97
N ALA A 107 17.75 29.85 4.88
CA ALA A 107 18.67 28.72 4.92
C ALA A 107 18.65 28.01 6.28
N ARG A 108 18.53 28.75 7.39
CA ARG A 108 18.37 28.19 8.75
C ARG A 108 17.04 27.45 8.90
N GLU A 109 15.95 28.02 8.40
CA GLU A 109 14.63 27.38 8.36
C GLU A 109 14.70 26.06 7.57
N LEU A 110 15.22 26.09 6.34
CA LEU A 110 15.38 24.89 5.52
C LEU A 110 16.27 23.84 6.18
N LYS A 111 17.32 24.26 6.90
CA LYS A 111 18.17 23.35 7.67
C LYS A 111 17.41 22.73 8.84
N ALA A 112 16.59 23.52 9.54
CA ALA A 112 15.76 23.04 10.64
C ALA A 112 14.68 22.07 10.13
N GLU A 113 13.99 22.40 9.04
CA GLU A 113 13.01 21.51 8.39
C GLU A 113 13.66 20.18 7.97
N ARG A 114 14.83 20.22 7.31
CA ARG A 114 15.59 19.01 6.96
C ARG A 114 16.06 18.22 8.18
N ALA A 115 16.39 18.89 9.28
CA ALA A 115 16.76 18.22 10.52
C ALA A 115 15.54 17.54 11.16
N ALA A 116 14.39 18.20 11.20
CA ALA A 116 13.14 17.66 11.69
C ALA A 116 12.69 16.43 10.85
N LEU A 117 12.71 16.54 9.53
CA LEU A 117 12.41 15.41 8.63
C LEU A 117 13.35 14.23 8.85
N ARG A 118 14.65 14.49 9.03
CA ARG A 118 15.63 13.43 9.36
C ARG A 118 15.37 12.80 10.73
N GLN A 119 14.98 13.59 11.73
CA GLN A 119 14.61 13.07 13.04
C GLN A 119 13.38 12.16 12.96
N VAL A 120 12.35 12.56 12.22
CA VAL A 120 11.14 11.74 11.99
C VAL A 120 11.50 10.43 11.27
N ASP A 121 12.30 10.49 10.21
CA ASP A 121 12.74 9.28 9.49
C ASP A 121 13.57 8.35 10.39
N ASN A 122 14.52 8.91 11.16
CA ASN A 122 15.31 8.14 12.11
C ASN A 122 14.43 7.50 13.20
N GLN A 123 13.46 8.24 13.75
CA GLN A 123 12.51 7.71 14.72
C GLN A 123 11.70 6.55 14.11
N ALA A 124 11.16 6.72 12.90
CA ALA A 124 10.43 5.67 12.22
C ALA A 124 11.29 4.42 11.94
N ARG A 125 12.57 4.59 11.60
CA ARG A 125 13.53 3.48 11.45
C ARG A 125 13.81 2.78 12.78
N HIS A 126 14.00 3.55 13.85
CA HIS A 126 14.16 2.99 15.20
C HIS A 126 12.91 2.24 15.66
N ASP A 127 11.70 2.74 15.36
CA ASP A 127 10.45 2.05 15.67
C ASP A 127 10.31 0.74 14.89
N ARG A 128 10.67 0.72 13.61
CA ARG A 128 10.70 -0.52 12.80
C ARG A 128 11.69 -1.52 13.36
N LEU A 129 12.92 -1.09 13.62
CA LEU A 129 13.97 -1.94 14.18
C LEU A 129 13.56 -2.49 15.55
N PHE A 130 12.91 -1.67 16.38
CA PHE A 130 12.38 -2.09 17.68
C PHE A 130 11.34 -3.21 17.54
N ARG A 131 10.35 -3.05 16.64
CA ARG A 131 9.35 -4.08 16.34
C ARG A 131 9.97 -5.35 15.78
N GLU A 132 10.98 -5.20 14.92
CA GLU A 132 11.71 -6.33 14.33
C GLU A 132 12.54 -7.09 15.36
N GLN A 133 13.17 -6.41 16.32
CA GLN A 133 14.02 -7.04 17.34
C GLN A 133 13.22 -7.81 18.40
N ILE A 134 11.97 -7.43 18.64
CA ILE A 134 11.16 -8.01 19.72
C ILE A 134 10.26 -9.12 19.18
N ASP A 135 10.59 -10.36 19.54
CA ASP A 135 9.89 -11.55 19.04
C ASP A 135 8.39 -11.57 19.35
N THR A 136 7.98 -11.06 20.52
CA THR A 136 6.56 -11.01 20.91
C THR A 136 5.75 -10.07 20.02
N LEU A 137 6.29 -8.90 19.68
CA LEU A 137 5.68 -7.97 18.74
C LEU A 137 5.62 -8.58 17.33
N ARG A 138 6.71 -9.20 16.88
CA ARG A 138 6.77 -9.86 15.57
C ARG A 138 5.73 -10.97 15.42
N LEU A 139 5.55 -11.79 16.47
CA LEU A 139 4.55 -12.85 16.49
C LEU A 139 3.13 -12.28 16.50
N ALA A 140 2.88 -11.22 17.28
CA ALA A 140 1.60 -10.54 17.34
C ALA A 140 1.21 -9.90 15.99
N GLU A 141 2.15 -9.22 15.34
CA GLU A 141 1.97 -8.65 14.00
C GLU A 141 1.67 -9.73 12.95
N SER A 142 2.41 -10.84 12.96
CA SER A 142 2.19 -11.95 12.04
C SER A 142 0.77 -12.50 12.18
N ARG A 143 0.31 -12.71 13.41
CA ARG A 143 -1.05 -13.19 13.68
C ARG A 143 -2.12 -12.16 13.33
N LEU A 144 -1.88 -10.88 13.59
CA LEU A 144 -2.78 -9.80 13.17
C LEU A 144 -2.96 -9.82 11.64
N LYS A 145 -1.87 -9.96 10.88
CA LYS A 145 -1.92 -10.06 9.41
C LYS A 145 -2.75 -11.27 8.98
N VAL A 146 -2.57 -12.42 9.61
CA VAL A 146 -3.39 -13.63 9.33
C VAL A 146 -4.87 -13.36 9.59
N MET A 147 -5.21 -12.70 10.69
CA MET A 147 -6.60 -12.32 11.01
C MET A 147 -7.18 -11.36 9.96
N GLN A 148 -6.42 -10.34 9.56
CA GLN A 148 -6.85 -9.39 8.52
C GLN A 148 -7.06 -10.08 7.16
N VAL A 149 -6.15 -10.95 6.75
CA VAL A 149 -6.30 -11.74 5.52
C VAL A 149 -7.52 -12.66 5.59
N ALA A 150 -7.75 -13.30 6.75
CA ALA A 150 -8.91 -14.15 6.94
C ALA A 150 -10.23 -13.34 6.87
N ASP A 151 -10.27 -12.14 7.46
CA ASP A 151 -11.44 -11.25 7.40
C ASP A 151 -11.74 -10.80 5.96
N LEU A 152 -10.71 -10.34 5.25
CA LEU A 152 -10.83 -9.99 3.82
C LEU A 152 -11.31 -11.17 2.97
N ARG A 153 -10.89 -12.39 3.30
CA ARG A 153 -11.36 -13.60 2.62
C ARG A 153 -12.85 -13.87 2.89
N TYR A 154 -13.33 -13.62 4.10
CA TYR A 154 -14.76 -13.72 4.38
C TYR A 154 -15.56 -12.71 3.57
N ASP A 155 -15.08 -11.48 3.44
CA ASP A 155 -15.74 -10.46 2.64
C ASP A 155 -15.77 -10.85 1.16
N GLN A 156 -14.66 -11.39 0.62
CA GLN A 156 -14.61 -11.94 -0.73
C GLN A 156 -15.61 -13.07 -0.95
N LEU A 157 -15.73 -14.01 -0.01
CA LEU A 157 -16.71 -15.09 -0.08
C LEU A 157 -18.15 -14.54 -0.08
N SER A 158 -18.45 -13.59 0.82
CA SER A 158 -19.78 -12.97 0.87
C SER A 158 -20.13 -12.24 -0.43
N LEU A 159 -19.14 -11.62 -1.07
CA LEU A 159 -19.31 -10.94 -2.35
C LEU A 159 -19.50 -11.93 -3.49
N ALA A 160 -18.76 -13.04 -3.49
CA ALA A 160 -18.91 -14.12 -4.45
C ALA A 160 -20.29 -14.80 -4.34
N GLU A 161 -20.80 -15.01 -3.12
CA GLU A 161 -22.15 -15.53 -2.89
C GLU A 161 -23.22 -14.58 -3.44
N ARG A 162 -23.08 -13.26 -3.22
CA ARG A 162 -24.00 -12.26 -3.81
C ARG A 162 -23.98 -12.28 -5.33
N ARG A 163 -22.79 -12.30 -5.93
CA ARG A 163 -22.64 -12.40 -7.40
C ARG A 163 -23.28 -13.66 -7.95
N LYS A 164 -23.07 -14.80 -7.28
CA LYS A 164 -23.68 -16.06 -7.70
C LYS A 164 -25.20 -15.99 -7.62
N ALA A 165 -25.76 -15.40 -6.56
CA ALA A 165 -27.20 -15.21 -6.45
C ALA A 165 -27.76 -14.29 -7.54
N GLU A 166 -27.03 -13.24 -7.92
CA GLU A 166 -27.37 -12.36 -9.04
C GLU A 166 -27.31 -13.12 -10.38
N GLU A 167 -26.24 -13.88 -10.64
CA GLU A 167 -26.11 -14.71 -11.84
C GLU A 167 -27.21 -15.78 -11.94
N ASP A 168 -27.55 -16.43 -10.83
CA ASP A 168 -28.62 -17.43 -10.79
C ASP A 168 -29.99 -16.78 -11.06
N ALA A 169 -30.23 -15.56 -10.56
CA ALA A 169 -31.44 -14.78 -10.86
C ALA A 169 -31.51 -14.34 -12.33
N GLU A 170 -30.40 -13.88 -12.91
CA GLU A 170 -30.30 -13.54 -14.33
C GLU A 170 -30.53 -14.77 -15.22
N ARG A 171 -29.92 -15.91 -14.88
CA ARG A 171 -30.14 -17.18 -15.61
C ARG A 171 -31.60 -17.59 -15.58
N ALA A 172 -32.23 -17.57 -14.41
CA ALA A 172 -33.66 -17.89 -14.28
C ALA A 172 -34.52 -16.95 -15.13
N TYR A 173 -34.18 -15.67 -15.20
CA TYR A 173 -34.87 -14.70 -16.06
C TYR A 173 -34.69 -15.02 -17.55
N PHE A 174 -33.48 -15.34 -18.00
CA PHE A 174 -33.23 -15.72 -19.40
C PHE A 174 -33.88 -17.06 -19.78
N GLU A 175 -33.92 -18.02 -18.86
CA GLU A 175 -34.63 -19.29 -19.07
C GLU A 175 -36.14 -19.08 -19.24
N GLN A 176 -36.74 -18.19 -18.45
CA GLN A 176 -38.14 -17.81 -18.62
C GLN A 176 -38.38 -17.17 -20.00
N GLN A 177 -37.54 -16.23 -20.41
CA GLN A 177 -37.64 -15.62 -21.74
C GLN A 177 -37.48 -16.64 -22.88
N ALA A 178 -36.54 -17.58 -22.75
CA ALA A 178 -36.33 -18.64 -23.73
C ALA A 178 -37.56 -19.57 -23.81
N ALA A 179 -38.14 -19.94 -22.67
CA ALA A 179 -39.35 -20.75 -22.61
C ALA A 179 -40.55 -20.04 -23.25
N GLU A 180 -40.74 -18.74 -22.98
CA GLU A 180 -41.78 -17.94 -23.63
C GLU A 180 -41.56 -17.81 -25.14
N ALA A 181 -40.32 -17.58 -25.59
CA ALA A 181 -39.98 -17.51 -27.00
C ALA A 181 -40.25 -18.85 -27.72
N LEU A 182 -39.91 -19.98 -27.09
CA LEU A 182 -40.23 -21.32 -27.59
C LEU A 182 -41.73 -21.57 -27.65
N ARG A 183 -42.49 -21.16 -26.62
CA ARG A 183 -43.95 -21.25 -26.63
C ARG A 183 -44.53 -20.48 -27.80
N LEU A 184 -44.10 -19.23 -28.00
CA LEU A 184 -44.55 -18.38 -29.11
C LEU A 184 -44.17 -18.97 -30.48
N ALA A 185 -42.97 -19.54 -30.60
CA ALA A 185 -42.53 -20.21 -31.82
C ALA A 185 -43.39 -21.45 -32.13
N ASN A 186 -43.69 -22.27 -31.12
CA ASN A 186 -44.59 -23.42 -31.26
C ASN A 186 -46.02 -23.00 -31.64
N GLU A 187 -46.56 -21.94 -31.03
CA GLU A 187 -47.87 -21.38 -31.40
C GLU A 187 -47.89 -20.93 -32.88
N ARG A 188 -46.82 -20.29 -33.36
CA ARG A 188 -46.69 -19.91 -34.78
C ARG A 188 -46.62 -21.14 -35.69
N ALA A 189 -45.82 -22.14 -35.34
CA ALA A 189 -45.70 -23.37 -36.11
C ALA A 189 -47.02 -24.15 -36.19
N GLN A 190 -47.80 -24.18 -35.10
CA GLN A 190 -49.14 -24.77 -35.09
C GLN A 190 -50.10 -24.03 -36.03
N ARG A 191 -50.13 -22.69 -35.99
CA ARG A 191 -50.94 -21.89 -36.93
C ARG A 191 -50.55 -22.14 -38.38
N ASP A 192 -49.25 -22.24 -38.67
CA ASP A 192 -48.77 -22.54 -40.02
C ASP A 192 -49.18 -23.95 -40.49
N LEU A 193 -49.18 -24.94 -39.58
CA LEU A 193 -49.67 -26.29 -39.86
C LEU A 193 -51.18 -26.31 -40.12
N GLU A 194 -51.97 -25.60 -39.31
CA GLU A 194 -53.42 -25.45 -39.51
C GLU A 194 -53.73 -24.81 -40.86
N LEU A 195 -53.02 -23.74 -41.24
CA LEU A 195 -53.18 -23.10 -42.54
C LEU A 195 -52.81 -24.05 -43.70
N ARG A 196 -51.75 -24.87 -43.54
CA ARG A 196 -51.40 -25.90 -44.53
C ARG A 196 -52.50 -26.96 -44.63
N HIS A 197 -53.02 -27.43 -43.51
CA HIS A 197 -54.10 -28.41 -43.47
C HIS A 197 -55.35 -27.88 -44.18
N GLN A 198 -55.77 -26.66 -43.87
CA GLN A 198 -56.90 -25.99 -44.54
C GLN A 198 -56.69 -25.91 -46.05
N ARG A 199 -55.48 -25.55 -46.51
CA ARG A 199 -55.15 -25.51 -47.96
C ARG A 199 -55.26 -26.90 -48.60
N VAL A 200 -54.78 -27.94 -47.92
CA VAL A 200 -54.85 -29.32 -48.41
C VAL A 200 -56.31 -29.79 -48.47
N GLU A 201 -57.13 -29.52 -47.45
CA GLU A 201 -58.55 -29.85 -47.49
C GLU A 201 -59.28 -29.16 -48.63
N HIS A 202 -59.02 -27.86 -48.85
CA HIS A 202 -59.58 -27.13 -49.99
C HIS A 202 -59.18 -27.78 -51.32
N LEU A 203 -57.90 -28.08 -51.51
CA LEU A 203 -57.41 -28.77 -52.70
C LEU A 203 -58.07 -30.14 -52.89
N GLN A 204 -58.26 -30.91 -51.81
CA GLN A 204 -58.95 -32.20 -51.87
C GLN A 204 -60.42 -32.05 -52.25
N ARG A 205 -61.13 -31.05 -51.72
CA ARG A 205 -62.52 -30.73 -52.12
C ARG A 205 -62.60 -30.37 -53.61
N ASP A 206 -61.66 -29.56 -54.10
CA ASP A 206 -61.62 -29.18 -55.52
C ASP A 206 -61.32 -30.40 -56.41
N LEU A 207 -60.36 -31.25 -56.02
CA LEU A 207 -60.02 -32.48 -56.75
C LEU A 207 -61.16 -33.49 -56.76
N THR A 208 -61.84 -33.68 -55.64
CA THR A 208 -63.01 -34.58 -55.54
C THR A 208 -64.13 -34.10 -56.45
N ALA A 209 -64.46 -32.80 -56.44
CA ALA A 209 -65.42 -32.21 -57.37
C ALA A 209 -65.01 -32.41 -58.86
N GLN A 210 -63.72 -32.33 -59.19
CA GLN A 210 -63.22 -32.61 -60.54
C GLN A 210 -63.35 -34.09 -60.93
N VAL A 211 -63.10 -35.01 -60.00
CA VAL A 211 -63.25 -36.46 -60.23
C VAL A 211 -64.73 -36.79 -60.44
N GLU A 212 -65.62 -36.28 -59.59
CA GLU A 212 -67.07 -36.44 -59.75
C GLU A 212 -67.57 -35.84 -61.08
N GLY A 213 -67.08 -34.66 -61.46
CA GLY A 213 -67.38 -34.07 -62.77
C GLY A 213 -66.84 -34.89 -63.95
N ASN A 214 -65.78 -35.67 -63.77
CA ASN A 214 -65.26 -36.59 -64.78
C ASN A 214 -66.02 -37.92 -64.83
N THR A 215 -66.46 -38.45 -63.68
CA THR A 215 -67.29 -39.66 -63.65
C THR A 215 -68.63 -39.41 -64.30
N LEU A 216 -69.28 -38.27 -64.03
CA LEU A 216 -70.53 -37.87 -64.68
C LEU A 216 -70.37 -37.74 -66.21
N ARG A 217 -69.25 -37.17 -66.68
CA ARG A 217 -68.93 -37.11 -68.12
C ARG A 217 -68.70 -38.50 -68.73
N ARG A 218 -68.07 -39.42 -68.00
CA ARG A 218 -67.89 -40.81 -68.44
C ARG A 218 -69.20 -41.58 -68.50
N GLU A 219 -70.08 -41.39 -67.52
CA GLU A 219 -71.41 -42.01 -67.49
C GLU A 219 -72.27 -41.50 -68.65
N ALA A 220 -72.30 -40.19 -68.90
CA ALA A 220 -72.97 -39.62 -70.06
C ALA A 220 -72.44 -40.19 -71.39
N ALA A 221 -71.12 -40.30 -71.54
CA ALA A 221 -70.50 -40.89 -72.72
C ALA A 221 -70.77 -42.41 -72.85
N ALA A 222 -70.91 -43.13 -71.74
CA ALA A 222 -71.27 -44.55 -71.73
C ALA A 222 -72.74 -44.76 -72.11
N ASP A 223 -73.64 -43.88 -71.67
CA ASP A 223 -75.05 -43.91 -72.05
C ASP A 223 -75.26 -43.53 -73.53
N GLU A 224 -74.49 -42.58 -74.07
CA GLU A 224 -74.44 -42.31 -75.52
C GLU A 224 -73.98 -43.56 -76.29
N LYS A 225 -72.88 -44.19 -75.87
CA LYS A 225 -72.42 -45.45 -76.48
C LYS A 225 -73.44 -46.57 -76.39
N ARG A 226 -74.20 -46.69 -75.30
CA ARG A 226 -75.27 -47.68 -75.19
C ARG A 226 -76.38 -47.45 -76.21
N ARG A 227 -76.74 -46.19 -76.46
CA ARG A 227 -77.73 -45.84 -77.51
C ARG A 227 -77.20 -46.20 -78.90
N ASP A 228 -75.93 -45.88 -79.17
CA ASP A 228 -75.28 -46.25 -80.43
C ASP A 228 -75.18 -47.77 -80.60
N ASP A 229 -74.86 -48.51 -79.53
CA ASP A 229 -74.81 -49.97 -79.51
C ASP A 229 -76.21 -50.58 -79.74
N GLU A 230 -77.26 -50.02 -79.14
CA GLU A 230 -78.64 -50.47 -79.37
C GLU A 230 -79.09 -50.26 -80.82
N GLU A 231 -78.71 -49.14 -81.45
CA GLU A 231 -78.94 -48.93 -82.89
C GLU A 231 -78.11 -49.90 -83.74
N PHE A 232 -76.86 -50.15 -83.37
CA PHE A 232 -76.01 -51.16 -84.00
C PHE A 232 -76.61 -52.57 -83.89
N TYR A 233 -77.13 -52.97 -82.72
CA TYR A 233 -77.76 -54.27 -82.54
C TYR A 233 -79.06 -54.43 -83.32
N ARG A 234 -79.82 -53.35 -83.56
CA ARG A 234 -80.98 -53.37 -84.47
C ARG A 234 -80.53 -53.67 -85.91
N LEU A 235 -79.53 -52.96 -86.40
CA LEU A 235 -78.94 -53.19 -87.73
C LEU A 235 -78.34 -54.61 -87.85
N LEU A 236 -77.66 -55.09 -86.82
CA LEU A 236 -77.12 -56.45 -86.78
C LEU A 236 -78.23 -57.51 -86.75
N HIS A 237 -79.40 -57.24 -86.18
CA HIS A 237 -80.52 -58.19 -86.21
C HIS A 237 -81.10 -58.31 -87.62
N GLU A 238 -81.17 -57.20 -88.36
CA GLU A 238 -81.53 -57.18 -89.78
C GLU A 238 -80.50 -57.94 -90.62
N GLU A 239 -79.21 -57.72 -90.39
CA GLU A 239 -78.13 -58.46 -91.05
C GLU A 239 -78.12 -59.95 -90.67
N ARG A 240 -78.43 -60.32 -89.42
CA ARG A 240 -78.49 -61.72 -88.98
C ARG A 240 -79.63 -62.50 -89.62
N ILE A 241 -80.75 -61.86 -89.98
CA ILE A 241 -81.81 -62.52 -90.77
C ILE A 241 -81.28 -62.86 -92.17
N VAL A 242 -80.46 -61.98 -92.75
CA VAL A 242 -79.79 -62.18 -94.05
C VAL A 242 -78.66 -63.22 -93.96
N GLU A 243 -77.91 -63.25 -92.86
CA GLU A 243 -76.84 -64.23 -92.64
C GLU A 243 -77.34 -65.61 -92.20
N ALA A 244 -78.48 -65.72 -91.51
CA ALA A 244 -79.09 -67.01 -91.19
C ALA A 244 -79.45 -67.79 -92.46
N GLN A 245 -79.85 -67.09 -93.53
CA GLN A 245 -80.03 -67.68 -94.86
C GLN A 245 -78.71 -68.16 -95.48
N LYS A 246 -77.58 -67.48 -95.19
CA LYS A 246 -76.23 -67.87 -95.66
C LYS A 246 -75.57 -68.97 -94.80
N GLN A 247 -75.84 -69.03 -93.50
CA GLN A 247 -75.27 -70.02 -92.57
C GLN A 247 -75.94 -71.39 -92.70
N ALA A 248 -77.22 -71.46 -93.11
CA ALA A 248 -77.84 -72.72 -93.53
C ALA A 248 -77.05 -73.37 -94.70
N ALA A 249 -76.45 -72.57 -95.58
CA ALA A 249 -75.61 -73.06 -96.67
C ALA A 249 -74.18 -73.48 -96.22
N LYS A 250 -73.61 -72.83 -95.19
CA LYS A 250 -72.25 -73.14 -94.68
C LYS A 250 -72.19 -74.28 -93.66
N ARG A 251 -73.28 -74.60 -92.95
CA ARG A 251 -73.33 -75.73 -92.01
C ARG A 251 -73.14 -77.09 -92.70
N ALA A 252 -73.50 -77.20 -93.98
CA ALA A 252 -73.16 -78.36 -94.81
C ALA A 252 -71.65 -78.51 -95.09
N GLU A 253 -70.85 -77.46 -94.89
CA GLU A 253 -69.42 -77.43 -95.26
C GLU A 253 -68.48 -77.65 -94.06
N ARG A 254 -68.89 -77.26 -92.84
CA ARG A 254 -68.06 -77.33 -91.63
C ARG A 254 -68.05 -78.69 -90.92
N GLU A 255 -69.03 -79.56 -91.14
CA GLU A 255 -68.99 -80.93 -90.61
C GLU A 255 -67.81 -81.74 -91.16
N ARG A 256 -67.19 -81.31 -92.28
CA ARG A 256 -66.01 -81.94 -92.87
C ARG A 256 -64.66 -81.56 -92.22
N ILE A 257 -64.53 -80.38 -91.61
CA ILE A 257 -63.21 -79.86 -91.16
C ILE A 257 -62.95 -80.13 -89.66
N ALA A 258 -64.01 -80.37 -88.87
CA ALA A 258 -63.88 -80.58 -87.42
C ALA A 258 -63.24 -81.92 -87.01
N GLN A 259 -63.01 -82.84 -87.95
CA GLN A 259 -62.37 -84.13 -87.67
C GLN A 259 -60.83 -84.06 -87.65
N GLU A 260 -60.20 -82.99 -88.17
CA GLU A 260 -58.73 -82.94 -88.36
C GLU A 260 -57.95 -82.22 -87.24
N MET A 261 -58.59 -81.42 -86.38
CA MET A 261 -57.91 -80.58 -85.38
C MET A 261 -57.75 -81.20 -83.98
N LYS A 262 -58.20 -82.45 -83.77
CA LYS A 262 -58.22 -83.09 -82.44
C LYS A 262 -56.89 -83.76 -82.04
N GLU A 263 -55.96 -83.94 -82.97
CA GLU A 263 -54.74 -84.75 -82.76
C GLU A 263 -53.49 -83.93 -82.37
N LEU A 264 -53.49 -82.60 -82.47
CA LEU A 264 -52.26 -81.80 -82.36
C LEU A 264 -51.95 -81.22 -80.96
N ASN A 265 -52.80 -81.42 -79.94
CA ASN A 265 -52.74 -80.66 -78.68
C ASN A 265 -52.23 -81.43 -77.45
N GLU A 266 -51.82 -82.69 -77.61
CA GLU A 266 -51.42 -83.56 -76.48
C GLU A 266 -49.90 -83.55 -76.16
N GLU A 267 -49.03 -83.00 -77.02
CA GLU A 267 -47.57 -83.12 -76.86
C GLU A 267 -46.88 -82.01 -76.00
N LEU A 268 -47.55 -80.91 -75.67
CA LEU A 268 -46.88 -79.72 -75.10
C LEU A 268 -46.68 -79.75 -73.56
N GLN A 269 -47.26 -80.70 -72.83
CA GLN A 269 -47.32 -80.63 -71.35
C GLN A 269 -46.10 -81.21 -70.59
N GLN A 270 -45.17 -81.93 -71.21
CA GLN A 270 -44.16 -82.71 -70.47
C GLN A 270 -42.83 -81.97 -70.14
N ALA A 271 -42.59 -80.74 -70.63
CA ALA A 271 -41.26 -80.12 -70.55
C ALA A 271 -40.94 -79.28 -69.28
N ARG A 272 -41.90 -79.00 -68.38
CA ARG A 272 -41.70 -77.99 -67.29
C ARG A 272 -41.19 -78.52 -65.93
N MET A 273 -41.01 -79.82 -65.73
CA MET A 273 -40.82 -80.39 -64.37
C MET A 273 -39.36 -80.59 -63.91
N GLN A 274 -38.32 -80.21 -64.67
CA GLN A 274 -36.92 -80.58 -64.37
C GLN A 274 -36.02 -79.45 -63.82
N GLU A 275 -36.42 -78.18 -63.81
CA GLU A 275 -35.55 -77.07 -63.35
C GLU A 275 -35.50 -76.90 -61.81
N TYR A 276 -36.39 -77.51 -61.04
CA TYR A 276 -36.62 -77.14 -59.63
C TYR A 276 -35.68 -77.82 -58.60
N ASP A 277 -34.93 -78.87 -58.98
CA ASP A 277 -34.21 -79.72 -58.01
C ASP A 277 -32.71 -79.40 -57.81
N GLN A 278 -32.12 -78.45 -58.55
CA GLN A 278 -30.67 -78.17 -58.47
C GLN A 278 -30.27 -77.16 -57.37
N LEU A 279 -31.18 -76.27 -56.94
CA LEU A 279 -30.86 -75.18 -56.01
C LEU A 279 -30.61 -75.60 -54.54
N ARG A 280 -30.97 -76.83 -54.14
CA ARG A 280 -30.99 -77.23 -52.71
C ARG A 280 -29.67 -77.79 -52.15
N LYS A 281 -28.62 -77.97 -52.96
CA LYS A 281 -27.38 -78.65 -52.53
C LYS A 281 -26.24 -77.73 -52.08
N GLU A 282 -26.28 -76.44 -52.42
CA GLU A 282 -25.16 -75.50 -52.20
C GLU A 282 -25.13 -74.86 -50.79
N ASP A 283 -26.25 -74.84 -50.06
CA ASP A 283 -26.36 -74.17 -48.75
C ASP A 283 -25.80 -74.97 -47.54
N LYS A 284 -25.45 -76.25 -47.71
CA LYS A 284 -25.00 -77.11 -46.58
C LYS A 284 -23.51 -77.04 -46.27
N GLU A 285 -22.67 -76.61 -47.20
CA GLU A 285 -21.19 -76.69 -47.08
C GLU A 285 -20.58 -75.48 -46.35
N THR A 286 -21.31 -74.36 -46.23
CA THR A 286 -20.81 -73.12 -45.60
C THR A 286 -20.86 -73.13 -44.06
N LEU A 287 -21.64 -74.03 -43.45
CA LEU A 287 -21.85 -74.06 -42.00
C LEU A 287 -20.73 -74.78 -41.22
N GLU A 288 -19.98 -75.69 -41.85
CA GLU A 288 -18.95 -76.52 -41.19
C GLU A 288 -17.60 -75.79 -41.02
N ALA A 289 -17.32 -74.75 -41.82
CA ALA A 289 -16.06 -74.01 -41.76
C ALA A 289 -15.92 -73.07 -40.55
N ILE A 290 -17.02 -72.60 -39.96
CA ILE A 290 -17.02 -71.60 -38.87
C ILE A 290 -16.72 -72.24 -37.50
N LEU A 291 -17.04 -73.53 -37.32
CA LEU A 291 -16.84 -74.24 -36.04
C LEU A 291 -15.37 -74.59 -35.74
N ALA A 292 -14.50 -74.62 -36.74
CA ALA A 292 -13.08 -74.95 -36.57
C ALA A 292 -12.23 -73.79 -35.99
N VAL A 293 -12.64 -72.53 -36.20
CA VAL A 293 -11.88 -71.33 -35.81
C VAL A 293 -11.93 -71.05 -34.29
N ILE A 294 -13.03 -71.42 -33.63
CA ILE A 294 -13.26 -71.16 -32.19
C ILE A 294 -12.40 -72.07 -31.27
N ALA A 295 -11.90 -73.20 -31.79
CA ALA A 295 -11.13 -74.17 -31.01
C ALA A 295 -9.65 -73.75 -30.78
N GLU A 296 -9.08 -72.89 -31.62
CA GLU A 296 -7.68 -72.45 -31.48
C GLU A 296 -7.49 -71.31 -30.45
N GLU A 297 -8.49 -70.43 -30.27
CA GLU A 297 -8.41 -69.30 -29.33
C GLU A 297 -8.32 -69.73 -27.85
N GLN A 298 -8.86 -70.89 -27.48
CA GLN A 298 -8.84 -71.38 -26.08
C GLN A 298 -7.47 -71.91 -25.62
N ARG A 299 -6.54 -72.22 -26.54
CA ARG A 299 -5.20 -72.74 -26.19
C ARG A 299 -4.21 -71.64 -25.81
N LEU A 300 -4.38 -70.43 -26.34
CA LEU A 300 -3.50 -69.28 -26.06
C LEU A 300 -3.71 -68.69 -24.65
N ALA A 301 -4.94 -68.74 -24.12
CA ALA A 301 -5.27 -68.22 -22.79
C ALA A 301 -4.67 -69.00 -21.60
N GLN A 302 -4.23 -70.26 -21.78
CA GLN A 302 -3.61 -71.05 -20.70
C GLN A 302 -2.12 -70.78 -20.50
N ILE A 303 -1.44 -70.17 -21.49
CA ILE A 303 0.01 -69.89 -21.44
C ILE A 303 0.28 -68.63 -20.59
N GLU A 304 -0.53 -67.57 -20.72
CA GLU A 304 -0.41 -66.33 -19.94
C GLU A 304 -0.57 -66.51 -18.42
N LYS A 305 -1.36 -67.51 -17.99
CA LYS A 305 -1.63 -67.75 -16.56
C LYS A 305 -0.42 -68.34 -15.82
N ARG A 306 0.49 -69.02 -16.53
CA ARG A 306 1.70 -69.64 -15.93
C ARG A 306 2.84 -68.63 -15.72
N GLU A 307 2.95 -67.60 -16.57
CA GLU A 307 3.97 -66.55 -16.45
C GLU A 307 3.77 -65.61 -15.25
N ARG A 308 2.52 -65.38 -14.81
CA ARG A 308 2.21 -64.53 -13.64
C ARG A 308 2.67 -65.17 -12.31
N THR A 309 2.61 -66.49 -12.20
CA THR A 309 3.03 -67.24 -11.00
C THR A 309 4.54 -67.30 -10.80
N GLU A 310 5.35 -67.22 -11.87
CA GLU A 310 6.82 -67.23 -11.75
C GLU A 310 7.40 -65.86 -11.35
N ARG A 311 6.72 -64.76 -11.70
CA ARG A 311 7.15 -63.39 -11.30
C ARG A 311 6.97 -63.12 -9.81
N GLN A 312 5.98 -63.74 -9.16
CA GLN A 312 5.73 -63.60 -7.71
C GLN A 312 6.74 -64.36 -6.83
N LYS A 313 7.35 -65.45 -7.34
CA LYS A 313 8.39 -66.19 -6.60
C LYS A 313 9.73 -65.45 -6.53
N LYS A 314 10.12 -64.76 -7.62
CA LYS A 314 11.37 -63.97 -7.67
C LYS A 314 11.36 -62.75 -6.74
N GLN A 315 10.21 -62.12 -6.51
CA GLN A 315 10.07 -60.99 -5.57
C GLN A 315 10.23 -61.40 -4.08
N MET A 316 10.02 -62.67 -3.73
CA MET A 316 10.15 -63.13 -2.35
C MET A 316 11.62 -63.44 -1.99
N GLU A 317 12.43 -63.88 -2.96
CA GLU A 317 13.87 -64.16 -2.77
C GLU A 317 14.69 -62.87 -2.63
N ASP A 318 14.35 -61.81 -3.38
CA ASP A 318 15.01 -60.49 -3.28
C ASP A 318 14.79 -59.78 -1.92
N LEU A 319 13.66 -60.05 -1.24
CA LEU A 319 13.35 -59.50 0.08
C LEU A 319 14.16 -60.17 1.21
N GLN A 320 14.56 -61.43 1.05
CA GLN A 320 15.39 -62.14 2.04
C GLN A 320 16.87 -61.73 1.95
N LEU A 321 17.36 -61.36 0.76
CA LEU A 321 18.72 -60.87 0.56
C LEU A 321 18.95 -59.48 1.21
N GLN A 322 17.93 -58.61 1.18
CA GLN A 322 18.00 -57.25 1.76
C GLN A 322 17.98 -57.23 3.30
N MET A 323 17.46 -58.29 3.94
CA MET A 323 17.46 -58.43 5.41
C MET A 323 18.79 -58.97 5.96
N ALA A 324 19.54 -59.74 5.17
CA ALA A 324 20.88 -60.22 5.54
C ALA A 324 21.92 -59.09 5.51
N GLN A 325 21.87 -58.21 4.51
CA GLN A 325 22.82 -57.09 4.38
C GLN A 325 22.70 -56.03 5.48
N ARG A 326 21.53 -55.89 6.15
CA ARG A 326 21.34 -54.93 7.25
C ARG A 326 21.85 -55.41 8.62
N LYS A 327 22.14 -56.71 8.79
CA LYS A 327 22.68 -57.25 10.06
C LYS A 327 24.20 -57.13 10.16
N ASP A 328 24.90 -57.16 9.03
CA ASP A 328 26.37 -57.12 9.01
C ASP A 328 26.92 -55.69 9.17
N ASP A 329 26.19 -54.65 8.75
CA ASP A 329 26.62 -53.25 8.88
C ASP A 329 26.53 -52.69 10.31
N THR A 330 25.69 -53.26 11.19
CA THR A 330 25.59 -52.83 12.60
C THR A 330 26.71 -53.37 13.48
N GLN A 331 27.28 -54.54 13.17
CA GLN A 331 28.36 -55.14 13.98
C GLN A 331 29.75 -54.60 13.65
N ALA A 332 29.93 -53.97 12.48
CA ALA A 332 31.20 -53.34 12.09
C ALA A 332 31.40 -51.95 12.73
N LEU A 333 30.31 -51.22 13.02
CA LEU A 333 30.35 -49.91 13.67
C LEU A 333 30.64 -50.00 15.18
N ASP A 334 30.13 -51.02 15.87
CA ASP A 334 30.34 -51.19 17.31
C ASP A 334 31.79 -51.56 17.66
N LYS A 335 32.49 -52.35 16.82
CA LYS A 335 33.91 -52.70 17.03
C LYS A 335 34.87 -51.51 16.89
N LEU A 336 34.55 -50.54 16.03
CA LEU A 336 35.36 -49.32 15.87
C LEU A 336 35.24 -48.37 17.07
N TRP A 337 34.13 -48.43 17.81
CA TRP A 337 33.94 -47.63 19.03
C TRP A 337 34.71 -48.20 20.23
N GLU A 338 34.77 -49.52 20.37
CA GLU A 338 35.55 -50.19 21.43
C GLU A 338 37.05 -49.93 21.25
N GLU A 339 37.60 -50.05 20.03
CA GLU A 339 39.01 -49.78 19.76
C GLU A 339 39.41 -48.31 19.96
N ALA A 340 38.50 -47.36 19.73
CA ALA A 340 38.74 -45.94 19.98
C ALA A 340 38.76 -45.60 21.47
N ASN A 341 37.95 -46.30 22.28
CA ASN A 341 37.85 -46.10 23.72
C ASN A 341 39.09 -46.65 24.44
N ASP A 342 39.56 -47.84 24.05
CA ASP A 342 40.78 -48.45 24.60
C ASP A 342 42.04 -47.60 24.34
N ARG A 343 42.12 -46.95 23.16
CA ARG A 343 43.21 -46.01 22.85
C ARG A 343 43.20 -44.76 23.73
N GLN A 344 42.04 -44.31 24.20
CA GLN A 344 41.95 -43.18 25.13
C GLN A 344 42.31 -43.58 26.57
N TRP A 345 41.90 -44.78 27.01
CA TRP A 345 42.29 -45.31 28.32
C TRP A 345 43.80 -45.57 28.41
N GLY A 346 44.42 -46.13 27.37
CA GLY A 346 45.88 -46.34 27.34
C GLY A 346 46.69 -45.05 27.45
N LYS A 347 46.21 -43.94 26.86
CA LYS A 347 46.86 -42.62 26.99
C LYS A 347 46.79 -42.07 28.43
N ARG A 348 45.65 -42.26 29.11
CA ARG A 348 45.47 -41.82 30.50
C ARG A 348 46.33 -42.64 31.47
N GLU A 349 46.43 -43.94 31.26
CA GLU A 349 47.25 -44.81 32.10
C GLU A 349 48.76 -44.52 31.94
N ALA A 350 49.21 -44.23 30.72
CA ALA A 350 50.59 -43.80 30.46
C ALA A 350 50.94 -42.47 31.14
N GLN A 351 50.02 -41.50 31.14
CA GLN A 351 50.18 -40.24 31.86
C GLN A 351 50.26 -40.48 33.37
N TRP A 352 49.43 -41.36 33.93
CA TRP A 352 49.46 -41.67 35.36
C TRP A 352 50.76 -42.33 35.81
N LYS A 353 51.32 -43.26 35.01
CA LYS A 353 52.62 -43.88 35.30
C LYS A 353 53.76 -42.87 35.24
N ALA A 354 53.74 -41.95 34.27
CA ALA A 354 54.75 -40.89 34.18
C ALA A 354 54.69 -39.93 35.37
N ASP A 355 53.49 -39.60 35.85
CA ASP A 355 53.30 -38.72 36.99
C ASP A 355 53.76 -39.37 38.31
N GLN A 356 53.53 -40.68 38.48
CA GLN A 356 54.06 -41.39 39.65
C GLN A 356 55.59 -41.47 39.65
N ALA A 357 56.21 -41.73 38.49
CA ALA A 357 57.67 -41.73 38.39
C ALA A 357 58.28 -40.37 38.75
N ARG A 358 57.62 -39.26 38.38
CA ARG A 358 58.04 -37.90 38.77
C ARG A 358 57.89 -37.65 40.27
N ARG A 359 56.82 -38.14 40.89
CA ARG A 359 56.61 -38.04 42.35
C ARG A 359 57.69 -38.80 43.10
N ASP A 360 58.05 -39.99 42.67
CA ASP A 360 59.11 -40.78 43.30
C ASP A 360 60.49 -40.12 43.17
N GLN A 361 60.80 -39.51 42.01
CA GLN A 361 62.03 -38.73 41.83
C GLN A 361 62.08 -37.48 42.73
N LEU A 362 60.95 -36.78 42.86
CA LEU A 362 60.83 -35.64 43.77
C LEU A 362 61.02 -36.07 45.23
N LEU A 363 60.45 -37.21 45.62
CA LEU A 363 60.60 -37.72 46.99
C LEU A 363 62.06 -38.05 47.30
N ARG A 364 62.80 -38.63 46.35
CA ARG A 364 64.25 -38.88 46.46
C ARG A 364 65.04 -37.58 46.59
N SER A 365 64.74 -36.54 45.79
CA SER A 365 65.45 -35.26 45.87
C SER A 365 65.18 -34.52 47.18
N ILE A 366 63.95 -34.56 47.70
CA ILE A 366 63.60 -33.98 49.00
C ILE A 366 64.36 -34.68 50.14
N LEU A 367 64.48 -36.01 50.12
CA LEU A 367 65.22 -36.76 51.14
C LEU A 367 66.72 -36.44 51.11
N ILE A 368 67.31 -36.27 49.93
CA ILE A 368 68.72 -35.84 49.78
C ILE A 368 68.90 -34.41 50.32
N ALA A 369 68.03 -33.47 49.92
CA ALA A 369 68.09 -32.07 50.38
C ALA A 369 67.89 -31.96 51.91
N ARG A 370 66.98 -32.75 52.49
CA ARG A 370 66.75 -32.79 53.94
C ARG A 370 67.99 -33.29 54.70
N ARG A 371 68.72 -34.25 54.14
CA ARG A 371 69.97 -34.75 54.73
C ARG A 371 71.07 -33.68 54.69
N GLN A 372 71.16 -32.93 53.59
CA GLN A 372 72.10 -31.81 53.43
C GLN A 372 71.81 -30.66 54.42
N GLN A 373 70.54 -30.23 54.53
CA GLN A 373 70.12 -29.16 55.44
C GLN A 373 70.41 -29.43 56.92
N VAL A 374 70.40 -30.71 57.34
CA VAL A 374 70.75 -31.08 58.72
C VAL A 374 72.26 -30.94 58.98
N MET A 375 73.09 -31.22 57.97
CA MET A 375 74.54 -31.03 58.07
C MET A 375 74.90 -29.55 58.07
N ASP A 376 74.31 -28.76 57.17
CA ASP A 376 74.55 -27.32 57.07
C ASP A 376 74.13 -26.58 58.35
N LYS A 377 72.98 -26.95 58.95
CA LYS A 377 72.53 -26.39 60.24
C LYS A 377 73.43 -26.76 61.42
N ARG A 378 74.18 -27.86 61.36
CA ARG A 378 75.15 -28.21 62.40
C ARG A 378 76.43 -27.36 62.29
N GLN A 379 76.87 -27.05 61.07
CA GLN A 379 78.01 -26.17 60.82
C GLN A 379 77.68 -24.71 61.17
N GLN A 380 76.53 -24.19 60.71
CA GLN A 380 76.09 -22.82 61.03
C GLN A 380 75.98 -22.55 62.53
N ARG A 381 75.54 -23.53 63.34
CA ARG A 381 75.47 -23.38 64.80
C ARG A 381 76.84 -23.27 65.48
N ALA A 382 77.89 -23.84 64.88
CA ALA A 382 79.25 -23.70 65.39
C ALA A 382 79.77 -22.29 65.10
N ASP A 383 79.55 -21.79 63.88
CA ASP A 383 80.01 -20.47 63.45
C ASP A 383 79.29 -19.32 64.18
N GLU A 384 77.97 -19.46 64.40
CA GLU A 384 77.14 -18.47 65.13
C GLU A 384 77.46 -18.37 66.64
N ALA A 385 78.14 -19.36 67.22
CA ALA A 385 78.58 -19.28 68.61
C ALA A 385 79.85 -18.43 68.75
N GLU A 386 80.70 -18.43 67.72
CA GLU A 386 81.95 -17.67 67.73
C GLU A 386 81.73 -16.18 67.43
N THR A 387 80.75 -15.83 66.59
CA THR A 387 80.40 -14.43 66.28
C THR A 387 79.76 -13.71 67.47
N ARG A 388 78.84 -14.36 68.18
CA ARG A 388 78.16 -13.80 69.36
C ARG A 388 79.12 -13.44 70.50
N ALA A 389 80.22 -14.16 70.64
CA ALA A 389 81.25 -13.84 71.63
C ALA A 389 81.99 -12.54 71.30
N ARG A 390 82.16 -12.21 70.01
CA ARG A 390 82.83 -11.00 69.54
C ARG A 390 81.90 -9.77 69.63
N GLU A 391 80.64 -9.94 69.23
CA GLU A 391 79.62 -8.87 69.28
C GLU A 391 79.31 -8.41 70.71
N HIS A 392 79.36 -9.31 71.70
CA HIS A 392 79.14 -8.95 73.11
C HIS A 392 80.25 -8.08 73.70
N ALA A 393 81.49 -8.20 73.20
CA ALA A 393 82.61 -7.35 73.65
C ALA A 393 82.52 -5.93 73.07
N GLU A 394 82.05 -5.80 71.83
CA GLU A 394 81.88 -4.52 71.13
C GLU A 394 80.65 -3.74 71.64
N PHE A 395 79.59 -4.44 72.03
CA PHE A 395 78.37 -3.86 72.58
C PHE A 395 78.62 -3.10 73.91
N LEU A 396 79.45 -3.64 74.80
CA LEU A 396 79.77 -2.99 76.09
C LEU A 396 80.56 -1.69 75.93
N ALA A 397 81.31 -1.52 74.85
CA ALA A 397 82.05 -0.28 74.56
C ALA A 397 81.16 0.83 73.98
N SER A 398 80.00 0.48 73.42
CA SER A 398 79.09 1.43 72.75
C SER A 398 78.10 2.12 73.70
N LEU A 399 77.92 1.60 74.92
CA LEU A 399 76.90 2.06 75.87
C LEU A 399 77.25 3.37 76.61
N SER A 400 78.49 3.87 76.52
CA SER A 400 78.92 5.05 77.30
C SER A 400 78.64 6.40 76.62
N ASN A 401 78.08 6.42 75.39
CA ASN A 401 77.98 7.64 74.57
C ASN A 401 76.55 8.03 74.13
N THR A 402 75.49 7.43 74.67
CA THR A 402 74.12 7.50 74.10
C THR A 402 73.06 8.22 74.92
N ASP A 403 73.37 8.88 76.03
CA ASP A 403 72.31 9.43 76.89
C ASP A 403 71.69 10.77 76.41
N ASP A 404 72.32 11.48 75.45
CA ASP A 404 71.85 12.80 74.98
C ASP A 404 71.19 12.81 73.57
N ILE A 405 71.19 11.69 72.85
CA ILE A 405 70.54 11.54 71.52
C ILE A 405 69.10 11.05 71.67
N ASP A 406 68.83 10.27 72.70
CA ASP A 406 67.55 9.57 72.92
C ASP A 406 66.35 10.49 73.11
N GLU A 407 66.51 11.61 73.83
CA GLU A 407 65.39 12.52 74.11
C GLU A 407 64.92 13.27 72.83
N LYS A 408 65.86 13.66 71.96
CA LYS A 408 65.57 14.34 70.69
C LYS A 408 64.98 13.37 69.66
N GLU A 409 65.41 12.11 69.65
CA GLU A 409 64.80 11.09 68.81
C GLU A 409 63.40 10.69 69.27
N ARG A 410 63.14 10.60 70.59
CA ARG A 410 61.80 10.30 71.12
C ARG A 410 60.75 11.31 70.65
N GLN A 411 61.07 12.61 70.69
CA GLN A 411 60.15 13.66 70.25
C GLN A 411 59.92 13.63 68.72
N ARG A 412 60.98 13.43 67.93
CA ARG A 412 60.86 13.26 66.46
C ARG A 412 60.03 12.02 66.09
N ARG A 413 60.24 10.89 66.77
CA ARG A 413 59.46 9.66 66.58
C ARG A 413 57.98 9.87 66.90
N MET A 414 57.67 10.58 67.99
CA MET A 414 56.28 10.90 68.36
C MET A 414 55.57 11.81 67.33
N HIS A 415 56.27 12.81 66.79
CA HIS A 415 55.72 13.68 65.75
C HIS A 415 55.43 12.89 64.46
N MET A 416 56.43 12.12 63.98
CA MET A 416 56.29 11.28 62.79
C MET A 416 55.18 10.23 62.95
N LEU A 417 55.00 9.68 64.15
CA LEU A 417 53.95 8.69 64.43
C LEU A 417 52.55 9.34 64.35
N LYS A 418 52.38 10.56 64.84
CA LYS A 418 51.12 11.31 64.73
C LYS A 418 50.82 11.73 63.28
N GLU A 419 51.82 12.15 62.52
CA GLU A 419 51.64 12.46 61.09
C GLU A 419 51.31 11.22 60.27
N ASN A 420 51.98 10.10 60.55
CA ASN A 420 51.68 8.81 59.93
C ASN A 420 50.27 8.31 60.29
N GLN A 421 49.83 8.47 61.55
CA GLN A 421 48.46 8.16 61.95
C GLN A 421 47.45 9.01 61.19
N ARG A 422 47.63 10.33 61.11
CA ARG A 422 46.76 11.22 60.34
C ARG A 422 46.73 10.86 58.86
N TYR A 423 47.87 10.50 58.27
CA TYR A 423 47.96 10.06 56.89
C TYR A 423 47.23 8.74 56.64
N LEU A 424 47.38 7.76 57.54
CA LEU A 424 46.66 6.49 57.47
C LEU A 424 45.14 6.68 57.64
N ASP A 425 44.72 7.51 58.59
CA ASP A 425 43.31 7.84 58.81
C ASP A 425 42.70 8.54 57.57
N ALA A 426 43.44 9.47 56.96
CA ALA A 426 43.02 10.11 55.71
C ALA A 426 42.94 9.09 54.55
N GLN A 427 43.88 8.15 54.45
CA GLN A 427 43.85 7.09 53.44
C GLN A 427 42.70 6.11 53.65
N ILE A 428 42.38 5.77 54.91
CA ILE A 428 41.22 4.94 55.27
C ILE A 428 39.93 5.66 54.91
N ALA A 429 39.78 6.94 55.28
CA ALA A 429 38.62 7.75 54.95
C ALA A 429 38.44 7.90 53.43
N GLN A 430 39.53 8.13 52.68
CA GLN A 430 39.49 8.21 51.22
C GLN A 430 39.06 6.87 50.60
N ARG A 431 39.58 5.73 51.08
CA ARG A 431 39.18 4.41 50.59
C ARG A 431 37.73 4.07 50.94
N GLN A 432 37.24 4.51 52.11
CA GLN A 432 35.84 4.35 52.49
C GLN A 432 34.94 5.20 51.58
N ALA A 433 35.28 6.47 51.38
CA ALA A 433 34.55 7.36 50.47
C ALA A 433 34.54 6.83 49.04
N GLN A 434 35.63 6.26 48.54
CA GLN A 434 35.67 5.61 47.22
C GLN A 434 34.76 4.38 47.15
N LYS A 435 34.76 3.53 48.19
CA LYS A 435 33.87 2.36 48.24
C LYS A 435 32.40 2.75 48.31
N ASP A 436 32.08 3.79 49.06
CA ASP A 436 30.71 4.28 49.19
C ASP A 436 30.25 4.95 47.89
N ALA A 437 31.12 5.77 47.27
CA ALA A 437 30.86 6.30 45.93
C ALA A 437 30.61 5.18 44.90
N SER A 438 31.46 4.15 44.84
CA SER A 438 31.23 3.01 43.93
C SER A 438 29.95 2.22 44.23
N ARG A 439 29.53 2.15 45.50
CA ARG A 439 28.25 1.52 45.87
C ARG A 439 27.06 2.35 45.43
N ASP A 440 27.17 3.67 45.56
CA ASP A 440 26.14 4.59 45.12
C ASP A 440 26.06 4.63 43.59
N ASP A 441 27.19 4.62 42.88
CA ASP A 441 27.27 4.48 41.42
C ASP A 441 26.59 3.18 40.96
N TRP A 442 26.88 2.05 41.62
CA TRP A 442 26.25 0.76 41.31
C TRP A 442 24.73 0.78 41.55
N ARG A 443 24.28 1.44 42.64
CA ARG A 443 22.85 1.61 42.90
C ARG A 443 22.20 2.49 41.84
N THR A 444 22.85 3.58 41.43
CA THR A 444 22.32 4.46 40.39
C THR A 444 22.23 3.72 39.05
N GLU A 445 23.27 2.99 38.65
CA GLU A 445 23.27 2.16 37.43
C GLU A 445 22.15 1.12 37.46
N LEU A 446 21.95 0.44 38.60
CA LEU A 446 20.87 -0.53 38.75
C LEU A 446 19.50 0.14 38.63
N THR A 447 19.30 1.31 39.25
CA THR A 447 18.03 2.05 39.13
C THR A 447 17.78 2.55 37.71
N GLU A 448 18.82 2.99 37.00
CA GLU A 448 18.74 3.41 35.60
C GLU A 448 18.42 2.22 34.69
N GLN A 449 19.06 1.07 34.90
CA GLN A 449 18.75 -0.17 34.18
C GLN A 449 17.30 -0.59 34.40
N GLN A 450 16.81 -0.59 35.64
CA GLN A 450 15.40 -0.89 35.94
C GLN A 450 14.44 0.12 35.29
N ALA A 451 14.80 1.40 35.23
CA ALA A 451 14.00 2.41 34.56
C ALA A 451 13.96 2.20 33.03
N LEU A 452 15.09 1.80 32.42
CA LEU A 452 15.18 1.46 31.01
C LEU A 452 14.38 0.19 30.67
N GLU A 453 14.47 -0.84 31.51
CA GLU A 453 13.67 -2.06 31.37
C GLU A 453 12.19 -1.74 31.43
N LYS A 454 11.74 -0.98 32.43
CA LYS A 454 10.33 -0.53 32.54
C LYS A 454 9.90 0.29 31.33
N ALA A 455 10.72 1.24 30.87
CA ALA A 455 10.41 2.03 29.69
C ALA A 455 10.29 1.15 28.42
N ASN A 456 11.11 0.10 28.32
CA ASN A 456 11.04 -0.88 27.24
C ASN A 456 9.77 -1.73 27.34
N GLU A 457 9.46 -2.25 28.53
CA GLU A 457 8.22 -3.00 28.80
C GLU A 457 6.97 -2.16 28.49
N ASP A 458 6.93 -0.90 28.93
CA ASP A 458 5.84 0.03 28.63
C ASP A 458 5.71 0.30 27.13
N ARG A 459 6.83 0.41 26.42
CA ARG A 459 6.83 0.59 24.96
C ARG A 459 6.31 -0.65 24.25
N ILE A 460 6.72 -1.85 24.68
CA ILE A 460 6.18 -3.12 24.18
C ILE A 460 4.67 -3.18 24.44
N ALA A 461 4.22 -2.81 25.64
CA ALA A 461 2.80 -2.83 25.99
C ALA A 461 1.98 -1.86 25.14
N LYS A 462 2.49 -0.65 24.86
CA LYS A 462 1.85 0.32 23.96
C LYS A 462 1.75 -0.20 22.52
N GLU A 463 2.82 -0.76 21.99
CA GLU A 463 2.82 -1.35 20.64
C GLU A 463 1.88 -2.56 20.56
N MET A 464 1.89 -3.44 21.57
CA MET A 464 0.95 -4.55 21.69
C MET A 464 -0.51 -4.07 21.73
N ALA A 465 -0.81 -3.02 22.49
CA ALA A 465 -2.15 -2.43 22.56
C ALA A 465 -2.57 -1.83 21.21
N ALA A 466 -1.65 -1.20 20.48
CA ALA A 466 -1.92 -0.69 19.13
C ALA A 466 -2.24 -1.83 18.15
N LEU A 467 -1.51 -2.95 18.21
CA LEU A 467 -1.79 -4.13 17.39
C LEU A 467 -3.13 -4.79 17.77
N GLU A 468 -3.45 -4.84 19.06
CA GLU A 468 -4.73 -5.34 19.57
C GLU A 468 -5.91 -4.47 19.09
N ALA A 469 -5.74 -3.16 19.05
CA ALA A 469 -6.74 -2.23 18.52
C ALA A 469 -6.93 -2.34 17.00
N ALA A 470 -5.89 -2.73 16.26
CA ALA A 470 -5.92 -2.88 14.80
C ALA A 470 -6.59 -4.19 14.32
N LYS A 471 -7.13 -5.00 15.24
CA LYS A 471 -7.84 -6.24 14.90
C LYS A 471 -9.12 -5.97 14.13
N PRO A 472 -9.45 -6.81 13.14
CA PRO A 472 -10.78 -6.82 12.56
C PRO A 472 -11.85 -7.17 13.61
N GLU A 473 -13.06 -6.62 13.45
CA GLU A 473 -14.14 -6.76 14.43
C GLU A 473 -14.47 -8.22 14.76
N ARG A 474 -14.43 -9.11 13.76
CA ARG A 474 -14.68 -10.55 13.93
C ARG A 474 -13.72 -11.24 14.90
N TYR A 475 -12.51 -10.72 15.05
CA TYR A 475 -11.45 -11.32 15.87
C TYR A 475 -11.12 -10.52 17.13
N ARG A 476 -11.96 -9.55 17.51
CA ARG A 476 -11.73 -8.67 18.67
C ARG A 476 -11.45 -9.45 19.97
N ASN A 477 -12.10 -10.59 20.16
CA ASN A 477 -11.98 -11.41 21.38
C ASN A 477 -10.87 -12.48 21.31
N VAL A 478 -10.18 -12.62 20.17
CA VAL A 478 -9.12 -13.62 20.00
C VAL A 478 -7.77 -12.96 20.30
N PRO A 479 -7.03 -13.35 21.35
CA PRO A 479 -5.79 -12.69 21.73
C PRO A 479 -4.69 -12.86 20.66
N LEU A 480 -3.85 -11.83 20.44
CA LEU A 480 -2.74 -11.95 19.48
C LEU A 480 -1.70 -12.94 19.94
N LEU A 481 -1.33 -12.90 21.22
CA LEU A 481 -0.36 -13.84 21.78
C LEU A 481 -1.09 -15.03 22.40
N PRO A 482 -0.55 -16.27 22.26
CA PRO A 482 -1.11 -17.39 22.97
C PRO A 482 -0.96 -17.13 24.48
N PRO A 483 -1.91 -17.58 25.31
CA PRO A 483 -1.75 -17.49 26.76
C PRO A 483 -0.45 -18.17 27.14
N ARG A 484 0.39 -17.50 27.94
CA ARG A 484 1.65 -18.07 28.44
C ARG A 484 1.33 -19.39 29.14
N SER A 485 1.58 -20.51 28.48
CA SER A 485 1.48 -21.82 29.11
C SER A 485 2.59 -21.90 30.15
N ARG A 486 2.21 -21.92 31.44
CA ARG A 486 3.18 -22.00 32.55
C ARG A 486 3.99 -23.31 32.59
N ASN A 487 3.71 -24.28 31.71
CA ASN A 487 4.19 -25.66 31.80
C ASN A 487 4.91 -26.18 30.53
N VAL A 488 5.66 -25.33 29.81
CA VAL A 488 6.63 -25.85 28.82
C VAL A 488 8.00 -25.85 29.50
N PRO A 489 8.51 -27.00 29.98
CA PRO A 489 9.92 -27.09 30.36
C PRO A 489 10.76 -26.83 29.11
N PHE A 490 11.77 -25.97 29.27
CA PHE A 490 12.73 -25.59 28.23
C PHE A 490 13.45 -26.81 27.63
#